data_AF-A0A846DA24-F1
#
_entry.id   AF-A0A846DA24-F1
#
_cell.length_a   1.000
_cell.length_b   1.000
_cell.length_c   1.000
_cell.angle_alpha   90.00
_cell.angle_beta   90.00
_cell.angle_gamma   90.00
#
_symmetry.space_group_name_H-M   'P 1'
#
loop_
_entity.id
_entity.type
_entity.pdbx_description
1 polymer ?
#
loop_
_entity_poly.entity_id
_entity_poly.type
_entity_poly.pdbx_seq_one_letter_code
_entity_poly.pdbx_strand_id
1 'polypeptide(L)'
;MRSKYVHVRAYTVRAHNRLIRTRTYKFICKQCKQATTRETFGGRPLYCDVCRPPKKRPSITIVDSTASKTSNPSQTDNNLHKQIIEPPEIPIGFEATHYMINRDNQQIIPVRLIPKGKKGRFLVETGQPGKVKLEYEEKRGLFAGNSSIINCTLEPI
;
A
#
# COMPACT_ATOMS: atom_id res chain seq x y z
N MET A 1 -16.22 25.87 -38.29
CA MET A 1 -15.52 26.29 -37.06
C MET A 1 -14.06 26.53 -37.39
N ARG A 2 -13.46 27.61 -36.86
CA ARG A 2 -12.05 27.93 -37.08
C ARG A 2 -11.19 27.11 -36.10
N SER A 3 -10.21 26.36 -36.61
CA SER A 3 -9.26 25.58 -35.79
C SER A 3 -7.82 26.02 -36.10
N LYS A 4 -6.92 25.79 -35.14
CA LYS A 4 -5.48 26.03 -35.28
C LYS A 4 -4.71 24.99 -34.47
N TYR A 5 -3.60 24.53 -35.02
CA TYR A 5 -2.66 23.64 -34.33
C TYR A 5 -1.86 24.41 -33.29
N VAL A 6 -1.83 23.91 -32.06
CA VAL A 6 -1.02 24.44 -30.96
C VAL A 6 0.04 23.40 -30.62
N HIS A 7 1.31 23.78 -30.75
CA HIS A 7 2.43 22.92 -30.39
C HIS A 7 2.86 23.22 -28.94
N VAL A 8 2.55 22.31 -28.02
CA VAL A 8 2.87 22.43 -26.60
C VAL A 8 4.19 21.72 -26.32
N ARG A 9 5.19 22.46 -25.79
CA ARG A 9 6.54 21.92 -25.49
C ARG A 9 6.59 21.08 -24.21
N ALA A 10 5.82 21.44 -23.19
CA ALA A 10 5.75 20.73 -21.92
C ALA A 10 4.43 21.01 -21.19
N TYR A 11 3.94 20.02 -20.45
CA TYR A 11 2.79 20.16 -19.56
C TYR A 11 3.28 20.19 -18.11
N THR A 12 2.91 21.23 -17.36
CA THR A 12 3.11 21.27 -15.91
C THR A 12 1.92 20.62 -15.23
N VAL A 13 2.10 19.38 -14.75
CA VAL A 13 1.09 18.70 -13.93
C VAL A 13 1.29 19.10 -12.47
N ARG A 14 0.24 19.58 -11.81
CA ARG A 14 0.23 19.82 -10.36
C ARG A 14 -0.62 18.76 -9.70
N ALA A 15 -0.11 18.15 -8.64
CA ALA A 15 -0.92 17.26 -7.80
C ALA A 15 -2.04 18.08 -7.14
N HIS A 16 -3.27 17.62 -7.27
CA HIS A 16 -4.42 18.27 -6.65
C HIS A 16 -4.65 17.70 -5.25
N ASN A 17 -4.49 18.56 -4.24
CA ASN A 17 -4.78 18.22 -2.85
C ASN A 17 -6.16 18.75 -2.46
N ARG A 18 -6.98 17.93 -1.81
CA ARG A 18 -8.26 18.34 -1.23
C ARG A 18 -8.35 17.91 0.22
N LEU A 19 -8.77 18.83 1.09
CA LEU A 19 -9.12 18.53 2.46
C LEU A 19 -10.60 18.13 2.53
N ILE A 20 -10.89 16.89 2.92
CA ILE A 20 -12.26 16.43 3.13
C ILE A 20 -12.58 16.55 4.62
N ARG A 21 -13.48 17.48 4.96
CA ARG A 21 -13.93 17.66 6.35
C ARG A 21 -15.04 16.68 6.70
N THR A 22 -15.02 16.16 7.91
CA THR A 22 -16.15 15.40 8.47
C THR A 22 -17.31 16.34 8.77
N ARG A 23 -18.53 15.80 8.72
CA ARG A 23 -19.77 16.45 9.18
C ARG A 23 -20.47 15.54 10.17
N THR A 24 -20.93 16.13 11.27
CA THR A 24 -21.65 15.42 12.33
C THR A 24 -23.15 15.54 12.07
N TYR A 25 -23.82 14.40 11.90
CA TYR A 25 -25.27 14.35 11.68
C TYR A 25 -25.98 13.79 12.91
N LYS A 26 -27.02 14.50 13.37
CA LYS A 26 -28.02 13.98 14.30
C LYS A 26 -29.20 13.44 13.48
N PHE A 27 -29.51 12.14 13.61
CA PHE A 27 -30.52 11.46 12.81
C PHE A 27 -31.17 10.30 13.56
N ILE A 28 -32.29 9.83 13.04
CA ILE A 28 -32.99 8.65 13.56
C ILE A 28 -32.61 7.46 12.68
N CYS A 29 -32.10 6.39 13.29
CA CYS A 29 -31.70 5.19 12.57
C CYS A 29 -32.92 4.52 11.91
N LYS A 30 -32.81 4.15 10.62
CA LYS A 30 -33.93 3.48 9.91
C LYS A 30 -34.29 2.10 10.48
N GLN A 31 -33.36 1.41 11.12
CA GLN A 31 -33.57 0.05 11.64
C GLN A 31 -34.02 0.04 13.11
N CYS A 32 -33.23 0.61 14.03
CA CYS A 32 -33.56 0.61 15.46
C CYS A 32 -34.43 1.79 15.90
N LYS A 33 -34.68 2.78 15.02
CA LYS A 33 -35.47 4.01 15.31
C LYS A 33 -34.93 4.86 16.47
N GLN A 34 -33.72 4.59 16.95
CA GLN A 34 -33.08 5.39 17.99
C GLN A 34 -32.46 6.66 17.39
N ALA A 35 -32.48 7.74 18.17
CA ALA A 35 -31.75 8.97 17.85
C ALA A 35 -30.25 8.72 18.03
N THR A 36 -29.45 9.06 17.02
CA THR A 36 -28.01 8.82 17.01
C THR A 36 -27.28 10.00 16.38
N THR A 37 -26.02 10.18 16.79
CA THR A 37 -25.11 11.17 16.24
C THR A 37 -23.93 10.46 15.60
N ARG A 38 -23.54 10.86 14.37
CA ARG A 38 -22.42 10.22 13.66
C ARG A 38 -21.65 11.20 12.79
N GLU A 39 -20.32 11.05 12.79
CA GLU A 39 -19.42 11.75 11.89
C GLU A 39 -19.23 11.00 10.57
N THR A 40 -19.34 11.72 9.45
CA THR A 40 -19.16 11.16 8.12
C THR A 40 -18.47 12.16 7.19
N PHE A 41 -17.64 11.65 6.28
CA PHE A 41 -17.00 12.45 5.21
C PHE A 41 -17.93 12.71 4.01
N GLY A 42 -19.15 12.18 4.03
CA GLY A 42 -20.05 12.16 2.88
C GLY A 42 -21.47 12.61 3.24
N GLY A 43 -22.43 12.04 2.55
CA GLY A 43 -23.86 12.30 2.79
C GLY A 43 -24.34 11.81 4.16
N ARG A 44 -25.55 12.25 4.53
CA ARG A 44 -26.19 11.90 5.79
C ARG A 44 -26.32 10.38 5.94
N PRO A 45 -25.82 9.78 7.04
CA PRO A 45 -25.94 8.35 7.29
C PRO A 45 -27.39 7.92 7.53
N LEU A 46 -27.73 6.69 7.12
CA LEU A 46 -29.08 6.11 7.26
C LEU A 46 -29.24 5.20 8.49
N TYR A 47 -28.13 4.59 8.93
CA TYR A 47 -28.09 3.63 10.04
C TYR A 47 -27.04 4.07 11.08
N CYS A 48 -27.31 3.77 12.35
CA CYS A 48 -26.33 3.91 13.44
C CYS A 48 -25.14 2.95 13.24
N ASP A 49 -24.10 3.07 14.07
CA ASP A 49 -22.89 2.24 13.91
C ASP A 49 -23.13 0.75 14.16
N VAL A 50 -24.14 0.41 14.97
CA VAL A 50 -24.52 -0.99 15.26
C VAL A 50 -25.35 -1.60 14.12
N CYS A 51 -26.31 -0.84 13.59
CA CYS A 51 -27.22 -1.33 12.54
C CYS A 51 -26.63 -1.26 11.12
N ARG A 52 -25.49 -0.58 10.93
CA ARG A 52 -24.91 -0.45 9.60
C ARG A 52 -24.49 -1.82 9.08
N PRO A 53 -24.92 -2.23 7.87
CA PRO A 53 -24.44 -3.47 7.28
C PRO A 53 -22.92 -3.43 7.12
N PRO A 54 -22.22 -4.55 7.39
CA PRO A 54 -20.78 -4.62 7.20
C PRO A 54 -20.44 -4.26 5.75
N LYS A 55 -19.48 -3.36 5.56
CA LYS A 55 -18.97 -3.05 4.22
C LYS A 55 -18.38 -4.33 3.66
N LYS A 56 -19.04 -4.95 2.67
CA LYS A 56 -18.42 -6.00 1.87
C LYS A 56 -17.18 -5.38 1.23
N ARG A 57 -15.99 -5.84 1.62
CA ARG A 57 -14.79 -5.53 0.84
C ARG A 57 -15.02 -6.18 -0.53
N PRO A 58 -14.79 -5.49 -1.64
CA PRO A 58 -14.78 -6.15 -2.93
C PRO A 58 -13.74 -7.27 -2.82
N SER A 59 -14.20 -8.51 -2.89
CA SER A 59 -13.33 -9.66 -3.05
C SER A 59 -12.65 -9.47 -4.40
N ILE A 60 -11.41 -9.02 -4.39
CA ILE A 60 -10.54 -9.17 -5.54
C ILE A 60 -10.41 -10.69 -5.71
N THR A 61 -11.22 -11.25 -6.59
CA THR A 61 -11.13 -12.65 -6.99
C THR A 61 -9.95 -12.72 -7.96
N ILE A 62 -8.76 -12.94 -7.40
CA ILE A 62 -7.68 -13.53 -8.20
C ILE A 62 -8.16 -14.97 -8.45
N VAL A 63 -8.57 -15.22 -9.69
CA VAL A 63 -9.01 -16.53 -10.16
C VAL A 63 -7.78 -17.42 -10.30
N ASP A 64 -7.33 -17.98 -9.19
CA ASP A 64 -6.40 -19.11 -9.21
C ASP A 64 -7.21 -20.40 -9.09
N SER A 65 -7.33 -21.06 -10.23
CA SER A 65 -7.77 -22.45 -10.33
C SER A 65 -6.80 -23.33 -9.55
N THR A 66 -7.22 -23.89 -8.43
CA THR A 66 -7.17 -25.33 -8.11
C THR A 66 -7.57 -25.57 -6.65
N ALA A 67 -8.27 -26.68 -6.44
CA ALA A 67 -9.05 -26.97 -5.24
C ALA A 67 -8.23 -27.58 -4.09
N SER A 68 -8.60 -27.26 -2.85
CA SER A 68 -8.63 -28.23 -1.75
C SER A 68 -9.48 -27.71 -0.58
N LYS A 69 -10.49 -28.51 -0.21
CA LYS A 69 -11.30 -28.43 1.03
C LYS A 69 -10.36 -28.48 2.25
N THR A 70 -10.63 -27.86 3.40
CA THR A 70 -11.55 -28.37 4.45
C THR A 70 -11.59 -27.42 5.67
N SER A 71 -12.80 -27.30 6.26
CA SER A 71 -13.21 -26.94 7.64
C SER A 71 -12.73 -25.67 8.38
N ASN A 72 -13.71 -24.83 8.75
CA ASN A 72 -13.78 -23.97 9.96
C ASN A 72 -14.29 -24.81 11.18
N PRO A 73 -14.40 -24.31 12.43
CA PRO A 73 -14.27 -22.91 12.93
C PRO A 73 -13.53 -22.73 14.28
N SER A 74 -13.15 -21.48 14.61
CA SER A 74 -13.43 -20.88 15.93
C SER A 74 -13.05 -19.40 15.98
N GLN A 75 -14.00 -18.60 16.48
CA GLN A 75 -13.91 -17.17 16.76
C GLN A 75 -13.01 -16.91 17.98
N THR A 76 -12.24 -15.84 17.97
CA THR A 76 -12.01 -14.95 19.15
C THR A 76 -11.54 -13.58 18.68
N ASP A 77 -12.43 -12.60 18.86
CA ASP A 77 -12.21 -11.28 19.45
C ASP A 77 -10.95 -10.45 19.16
N ASN A 78 -11.23 -9.24 18.65
CA ASN A 78 -10.73 -7.96 19.15
C ASN A 78 -9.28 -7.91 19.67
N ASN A 79 -8.38 -7.29 18.90
CA ASN A 79 -7.70 -6.12 19.42
C ASN A 79 -7.05 -5.25 18.34
N LEU A 80 -7.38 -3.98 18.44
CA LEU A 80 -6.71 -2.88 17.78
C LEU A 80 -5.35 -2.69 18.46
N HIS A 81 -4.30 -3.24 17.86
CA HIS A 81 -2.97 -2.67 17.99
C HIS A 81 -2.39 -2.59 16.59
N LYS A 82 -2.43 -1.38 16.02
CA LYS A 82 -1.42 -0.99 15.04
C LYS A 82 -0.11 -1.05 15.82
N GLN A 83 0.60 -2.18 15.72
CA GLN A 83 2.01 -2.20 16.04
C GLN A 83 2.64 -1.18 15.08
N ILE A 84 3.09 -0.08 15.66
CA ILE A 84 4.11 0.75 15.04
C ILE A 84 5.28 -0.22 14.88
N ILE A 85 5.53 -0.66 13.65
CA ILE A 85 6.71 -1.46 13.35
C ILE A 85 7.88 -0.51 13.59
N GLU A 86 8.60 -0.73 14.69
CA GLU A 86 9.84 -0.02 14.96
C GLU A 86 10.75 -0.19 13.73
N PRO A 87 11.39 0.89 13.23
CA PRO A 87 12.24 0.78 12.05
C PRO A 87 13.33 -0.26 12.34
N PRO A 88 13.56 -1.21 11.41
CA PRO A 88 14.54 -2.27 11.64
C PRO A 88 15.90 -1.65 11.92
N GLU A 89 16.58 -2.12 12.96
CA GLU A 89 17.90 -1.63 13.36
C GLU A 89 18.85 -1.70 12.15
N ILE A 90 19.28 -0.53 11.68
CA ILE A 90 20.26 -0.44 10.61
C ILE A 90 21.58 -0.98 11.17
N PRO A 91 22.23 -1.96 10.50
CA PRO A 91 23.49 -2.51 10.98
C PRO A 91 24.52 -1.39 11.17
N ILE A 92 25.24 -1.41 12.29
CA ILE A 92 26.26 -0.43 12.62
C ILE A 92 27.31 -0.41 11.49
N GLY A 93 27.43 0.72 10.78
CA GLY A 93 28.34 0.90 9.65
C GLY A 93 27.75 0.64 8.26
N PHE A 94 26.44 0.38 8.13
CA PHE A 94 25.76 0.25 6.84
C PHE A 94 24.95 1.51 6.49
N GLU A 95 25.44 2.29 5.51
CA GLU A 95 24.71 3.45 4.98
C GLU A 95 23.58 2.99 4.04
N ALA A 96 22.46 2.61 4.64
CA ALA A 96 21.26 2.26 3.90
C ALA A 96 20.72 3.50 3.16
N THR A 97 20.23 3.30 1.95
CA THR A 97 19.62 4.37 1.13
C THR A 97 18.12 4.17 0.96
N HIS A 98 17.67 2.91 1.02
CA HIS A 98 16.30 2.50 0.78
C HIS A 98 15.94 1.35 1.72
N TYR A 99 14.66 1.16 1.96
CA TYR A 99 14.08 -0.04 2.52
C TYR A 99 13.54 -0.94 1.41
N MET A 100 13.91 -2.21 1.44
CA MET A 100 13.26 -3.25 0.66
C MET A 100 12.16 -3.89 1.50
N ILE A 101 10.92 -3.76 1.06
CA ILE A 101 9.74 -4.25 1.75
C ILE A 101 9.21 -5.46 1.00
N ASN A 102 9.26 -6.63 1.63
CA ASN A 102 8.63 -7.84 1.12
C ASN A 102 7.16 -7.90 1.57
N ARG A 103 6.23 -7.98 0.61
CA ARG A 103 4.80 -7.95 0.86
C ARG A 103 4.25 -9.26 1.44
N ASP A 104 4.91 -10.39 1.19
CA ASP A 104 4.42 -11.70 1.61
C ASP A 104 4.58 -11.92 3.10
N ASN A 105 5.70 -11.45 3.65
CA ASN A 105 6.07 -11.64 5.06
C ASN A 105 6.21 -10.32 5.85
N GLN A 106 5.88 -9.18 5.23
CA GLN A 106 6.03 -7.83 5.80
C GLN A 106 7.45 -7.52 6.30
N GLN A 107 8.46 -8.21 5.77
CA GLN A 107 9.83 -8.02 6.19
C GLN A 107 10.41 -6.76 5.55
N ILE A 108 10.99 -5.90 6.38
CA ILE A 108 11.66 -4.67 5.97
C ILE A 108 13.17 -4.91 6.08
N ILE A 109 13.89 -4.75 4.98
CA ILE A 109 15.34 -4.98 4.89
C ILE A 109 16.01 -3.68 4.45
N PRO A 110 16.95 -3.11 5.24
CA PRO A 110 17.72 -1.96 4.80
C PRO A 110 18.64 -2.35 3.64
N VAL A 111 18.61 -1.55 2.57
CA VAL A 111 19.41 -1.78 1.36
C VAL A 111 20.13 -0.53 0.88
N ARG A 112 21.28 -0.76 0.25
CA ARG A 112 22.09 0.28 -0.40
C ARG A 112 22.02 0.10 -1.91
N LEU A 113 21.63 1.16 -2.61
CA LEU A 113 21.61 1.18 -4.08
C LEU A 113 22.94 1.73 -4.60
N ILE A 114 23.65 0.93 -5.39
CA ILE A 114 24.91 1.33 -6.03
C ILE A 114 24.67 1.49 -7.54
N PRO A 115 24.87 2.68 -8.11
CA PRO A 115 24.62 2.91 -9.54
C PRO A 115 25.56 2.04 -10.40
N LYS A 116 24.99 1.34 -11.40
CA LYS A 116 25.73 0.53 -12.36
C LYS A 116 25.70 1.17 -13.73
N GLY A 117 26.72 1.96 -14.09
CA GLY A 117 27.14 2.37 -15.45
C GLY A 117 26.10 3.00 -16.40
N LYS A 118 24.96 2.33 -16.60
CA LYS A 118 23.76 2.81 -17.30
C LYS A 118 22.85 3.58 -16.32
N LYS A 119 22.26 4.68 -16.80
CA LYS A 119 21.25 5.45 -16.05
C LYS A 119 20.07 4.56 -15.68
N GLY A 120 19.62 4.66 -14.43
CA GLY A 120 18.45 3.94 -13.92
C GLY A 120 18.70 2.46 -13.59
N ARG A 121 19.95 2.00 -13.52
CA ARG A 121 20.33 0.66 -13.03
C ARG A 121 21.15 0.73 -11.76
N PHE A 122 20.76 -0.08 -10.78
CA PHE A 122 21.37 -0.11 -9.47
C PHE A 122 21.63 -1.55 -9.05
N LEU A 123 22.78 -1.80 -8.42
CA LEU A 123 23.02 -2.99 -7.62
C LEU A 123 22.39 -2.76 -6.25
N VAL A 124 21.68 -3.74 -5.72
CA VAL A 124 21.04 -3.69 -4.41
C VAL A 124 21.86 -4.54 -3.46
N GLU A 125 22.56 -3.88 -2.52
CA GLU A 125 23.24 -4.56 -1.43
C GLU A 125 22.33 -4.62 -0.21
N THR A 126 22.10 -5.82 0.32
CA THR A 126 21.36 -6.03 1.56
C THR A 126 22.33 -6.05 2.74
N GLY A 127 21.94 -5.46 3.87
CA GLY A 127 22.72 -5.54 5.12
C GLY A 127 22.81 -6.94 5.74
N GLN A 128 22.15 -7.95 5.16
CA GLN A 128 22.19 -9.34 5.61
C GLN A 128 23.19 -10.19 4.80
N PRO A 129 23.90 -11.13 5.45
CA PRO A 129 24.85 -12.02 4.78
C PRO A 129 24.12 -13.10 3.96
N GLY A 130 23.69 -12.75 2.75
CA GLY A 130 23.04 -13.66 1.80
C GLY A 130 23.38 -13.27 0.37
N LYS A 131 24.05 -14.17 -0.38
CA LYS A 131 24.67 -13.94 -1.70
C LYS A 131 23.69 -13.78 -2.87
N VAL A 132 22.52 -13.16 -2.70
CA VAL A 132 21.63 -12.90 -3.83
C VAL A 132 22.05 -11.59 -4.48
N LYS A 133 22.61 -11.65 -5.69
CA LYS A 133 22.90 -10.45 -6.51
C LYS A 133 21.57 -9.86 -6.97
N LEU A 134 21.07 -8.92 -6.18
CA LEU A 134 19.87 -8.16 -6.48
C LEU A 134 20.25 -6.94 -7.32
N GLU A 135 19.48 -6.69 -8.35
CA GLU A 135 19.60 -5.51 -9.19
C GLU A 135 18.24 -4.83 -9.31
N TYR A 136 18.25 -3.52 -9.49
CA TYR A 136 17.06 -2.70 -9.65
C TYR A 136 17.20 -1.88 -10.93
N GLU A 137 16.15 -1.88 -11.75
CA GLU A 137 16.07 -1.08 -12.97
C GLU A 137 14.73 -0.35 -12.95
N GLU A 138 14.75 0.99 -13.08
CA GLU A 138 13.55 1.84 -12.91
C GLU A 138 12.35 1.38 -13.74
N LYS A 139 12.58 0.79 -14.92
CA LYS A 139 11.52 0.30 -15.82
C LYS A 139 11.06 -1.13 -15.53
N ARG A 140 11.92 -1.97 -14.94
CA ARG A 140 11.68 -3.41 -14.77
C ARG A 140 11.47 -3.82 -13.31
N GLY A 141 11.75 -2.93 -12.36
CA GLY A 141 11.66 -3.21 -10.93
C GLY A 141 12.89 -3.94 -10.40
N LEU A 142 12.69 -4.69 -9.32
CA LEU A 142 13.73 -5.48 -8.67
C LEU A 142 13.88 -6.85 -9.35
N PHE A 143 15.11 -7.33 -9.51
CA PHE A 143 15.39 -8.62 -10.12
C PHE A 143 16.60 -9.32 -9.48
N ALA A 144 16.55 -10.65 -9.46
CA ALA A 144 17.66 -11.52 -9.11
C ALA A 144 18.08 -12.29 -10.37
N GLY A 145 19.21 -11.89 -10.98
CA GLY A 145 19.63 -12.44 -12.27
C GLY A 145 18.60 -12.16 -13.37
N ASN A 146 17.95 -13.20 -13.89
CA ASN A 146 16.93 -13.08 -14.95
C ASN A 146 15.48 -13.09 -14.43
N SER A 147 15.26 -13.25 -13.13
CA SER A 147 13.94 -13.36 -12.53
C SER A 147 13.52 -12.05 -11.87
N SER A 148 12.34 -11.54 -12.24
CA SER A 148 11.73 -10.36 -11.61
C SER A 148 11.16 -10.73 -10.24
N ILE A 149 11.42 -9.87 -9.24
CA ILE A 149 10.90 -10.03 -7.88
C ILE A 149 9.71 -9.09 -7.74
N ILE A 150 8.51 -9.66 -7.85
CA ILE A 150 7.25 -8.90 -7.94
C ILE A 150 6.74 -8.50 -6.56
N ASN A 151 7.12 -9.25 -5.52
CA ASN A 151 6.57 -9.10 -4.16
C ASN A 151 7.40 -8.15 -3.28
N CYS A 152 8.48 -7.58 -3.82
CA CYS A 152 9.33 -6.64 -3.09
C CYS A 152 9.23 -5.24 -3.70
N THR A 153 9.10 -4.22 -2.84
CA THR A 153 9.16 -2.80 -3.24
C THR A 153 10.34 -2.11 -2.57
N LEU A 154 10.94 -1.15 -3.27
CA LEU A 154 11.97 -0.27 -2.73
C LEU A 154 11.34 1.07 -2.36
N GLU A 155 11.48 1.47 -1.10
CA GLU A 155 11.07 2.77 -0.59
C GLU A 155 12.29 3.55 -0.10
N PRO A 156 12.41 4.86 -0.36
CA PRO A 156 13.49 5.67 0.19
C PRO A 156 13.38 5.73 1.73
N ILE A 157 14.53 5.84 2.40
CA ILE A 157 14.59 6.09 3.85
C ILE A 157 14.17 7.52 4.16
#